data_AF-A0A9D9DPR6-F1
#
_entry.id   AF-A0A9D9DPR6-F1
#
_cell.length_a   1.000
_cell.length_b   1.000
_cell.length_c   1.000
_cell.angle_alpha   90.00
_cell.angle_beta   90.00
_cell.angle_gamma   90.00
#
_symmetry.space_group_name_H-M   'P 1'
#
loop_
_entity.id
_entity.type
_entity.pdbx_description
1 polymer ?
#
loop_
_entity_poly.entity_id
_entity_poly.type
_entity_poly.pdbx_seq_one_letter_code
_entity_poly.pdbx_strand_id
1 'polypeptide(L)'
;MILKEFSKYIQANNESLTSNQTTATKLLCDWIKLVINKNPKNHVDKIVHREIMLAENKAGDFFIIGKSESGRVLVNALYNFALSYEHYILSKWLQDKHPKDFTNNK
;
A
#
# COMPACT_ATOMS: atom_id res chain seq x y z
N MET A 1 6.63 10.87 10.22
CA MET A 1 5.29 11.02 9.61
C MET A 1 4.88 9.68 9.02
N ILE A 2 3.67 9.18 9.28
CA ILE A 2 3.26 7.82 8.89
C ILE A 2 3.36 7.60 7.37
N LEU A 3 2.87 8.56 6.57
CA LEU A 3 2.97 8.51 5.11
C LEU A 3 4.42 8.41 4.61
N LYS A 4 5.38 9.03 5.30
CA LYS A 4 6.81 8.94 4.93
C LYS A 4 7.38 7.54 5.16
N GLU A 5 6.95 6.85 6.22
CA GLU A 5 7.41 5.49 6.48
C GLU A 5 6.76 4.51 5.48
N PHE A 6 5.47 4.70 5.19
CA PHE A 6 4.80 3.92 4.14
C PHE A 6 5.40 4.20 2.75
N SER A 7 5.73 5.46 2.43
CA SER A 7 6.33 5.82 1.15
C SER A 7 7.70 5.18 0.94
N LYS A 8 8.53 5.05 1.99
CA LYS A 8 9.79 4.32 1.91
C LYS A 8 9.55 2.84 1.61
N TYR A 9 8.56 2.24 2.25
CA TYR A 9 8.22 0.84 2.04
C TYR A 9 7.73 0.58 0.61
N ILE A 10 6.83 1.40 0.09
CA ILE A 10 6.33 1.22 -1.28
C ILE A 10 7.43 1.45 -2.32
N GLN A 11 8.31 2.44 -2.11
CA GLN A 11 9.45 2.72 -2.99
C GLN A 11 10.47 1.56 -3.03
N ALA A 12 10.70 0.90 -1.89
CA ALA A 12 11.56 -0.28 -1.82
C ALA A 12 11.02 -1.47 -2.61
N ASN A 13 9.74 -1.45 -3.01
CA ASN A 13 9.07 -2.49 -3.80
C ASN A 13 8.70 -2.01 -5.22
N ASN A 14 9.32 -0.93 -5.70
CA ASN A 14 9.01 -0.35 -7.01
C ASN A 14 9.17 -1.34 -8.16
N GLU A 15 10.19 -2.21 -8.12
CA GLU A 15 10.43 -3.21 -9.17
C GLU A 15 9.26 -4.19 -9.28
N SER A 16 8.69 -4.61 -8.16
CA SER A 16 7.52 -5.50 -8.13
C SER A 16 6.24 -4.80 -8.61
N LEU A 17 6.14 -3.48 -8.42
CA LEU A 17 5.03 -2.68 -8.95
C LEU A 17 5.15 -2.50 -10.47
N THR A 18 6.32 -2.14 -10.97
CA THR A 18 6.53 -1.91 -12.42
C THR A 18 6.48 -3.20 -13.24
N SER A 19 6.79 -4.35 -12.62
CA SER A 19 6.68 -5.68 -13.23
C SER A 19 5.31 -6.34 -13.06
N ASN A 20 4.30 -5.63 -12.54
CA ASN A 20 2.94 -6.13 -12.27
C ASN A 20 2.89 -7.38 -11.37
N GLN A 21 3.88 -7.58 -10.51
CA GLN A 21 3.88 -8.70 -9.53
C GLN A 21 3.03 -8.40 -8.29
N THR A 22 2.81 -7.12 -7.99
CA THR A 22 1.99 -6.66 -6.85
C THR A 22 1.32 -5.34 -7.18
N THR A 23 0.40 -4.90 -6.31
CA THR A 23 -0.27 -3.60 -6.40
C THR A 23 0.10 -2.73 -5.21
N ALA A 24 -0.04 -1.41 -5.35
CA ALA A 24 0.23 -0.47 -4.27
C ALA A 24 -0.68 -0.74 -3.05
N THR A 25 -1.93 -1.12 -3.32
CA THR A 25 -2.94 -1.47 -2.31
C THR A 25 -2.61 -2.78 -1.60
N LYS A 26 -2.05 -3.77 -2.31
CA LYS A 26 -1.55 -5.00 -1.70
C LYS A 26 -0.36 -4.72 -0.78
N LEU A 27 0.58 -3.89 -1.23
CA LEU A 27 1.72 -3.46 -0.39
C LEU A 27 1.29 -2.67 0.85
N LEU A 28 0.22 -1.86 0.77
CA LEU A 28 -0.37 -1.23 1.96
C LEU A 28 -0.81 -2.28 2.97
N CYS A 29 -1.51 -3.32 2.51
CA CYS A 29 -1.99 -4.39 3.37
C CYS A 29 -0.82 -5.14 4.02
N ASP A 30 0.19 -5.51 3.23
CA ASP A 30 1.36 -6.24 3.71
C ASP A 30 2.19 -5.40 4.69
N TRP A 31 2.31 -4.09 4.43
CA TRP A 31 2.96 -3.16 5.36
C TRP A 31 2.22 -3.06 6.70
N ILE A 32 0.89 -2.92 6.67
CA ILE A 32 0.08 -2.86 7.90
C ILE A 32 0.20 -4.18 8.68
N LYS A 33 0.13 -5.33 8.00
CA LYS A 33 0.35 -6.65 8.62
C LYS A 33 1.72 -6.71 9.30
N LEU A 34 2.78 -6.28 8.61
CA LEU A 34 4.14 -6.26 9.14
C LEU A 34 4.25 -5.36 10.38
N VAL A 35 3.63 -4.17 10.36
CA VAL A 35 3.69 -3.22 11.48
C VAL A 35 2.89 -3.72 12.68
N ILE A 36 1.72 -4.31 12.47
CA ILE A 36 0.87 -4.84 13.55
C ILE A 36 1.50 -6.09 14.19
N ASN A 37 2.15 -6.95 13.41
CA ASN A 37 2.73 -8.21 13.91
C ASN A 37 4.08 -8.04 14.61
N LYS A 38 4.71 -6.87 14.53
CA LYS A 38 5.96 -6.57 15.27
C LYS A 38 5.67 -5.74 16.52
N ASN A 39 6.54 -5.85 17.52
CA ASN A 39 6.49 -4.98 18.68
C ASN A 39 6.70 -3.51 18.27
N PRO A 40 5.83 -2.57 18.71
CA PRO A 40 5.92 -1.18 18.30
C PRO A 40 7.14 -0.50 18.91
N LYS A 41 8.10 -0.09 18.08
CA LYS A 41 9.35 0.56 18.53
C LYS A 41 9.28 2.07 18.38
N ASN A 42 8.79 2.54 17.23
CA ASN A 42 8.75 3.97 16.90
C ASN A 42 7.33 4.55 17.01
N HIS A 43 7.22 5.88 16.86
CA HIS A 43 5.92 6.57 16.94
C HIS A 43 4.92 6.11 15.86
N VAL A 44 5.39 5.77 14.65
CA VAL A 44 4.51 5.29 13.58
C VAL A 44 3.92 3.93 13.95
N ASP A 45 4.74 3.01 14.44
CA ASP A 45 4.27 1.70 14.89
C ASP A 45 3.23 1.86 16.02
N LYS A 46 3.49 2.73 16.99
CA LYS A 46 2.55 3.01 18.10
C LYS A 46 1.22 3.56 17.61
N ILE A 47 1.21 4.45 16.62
CA ILE A 47 -0.03 5.00 16.06
C ILE A 47 -0.78 3.92 15.26
N VAL A 48 -0.09 3.15 14.42
CA VAL A 48 -0.73 2.05 13.68
C VAL A 48 -1.36 1.04 14.63
N HIS A 49 -0.64 0.62 15.68
CA HIS A 49 -1.18 -0.27 16.72
C HIS A 49 -2.38 0.32 17.46
N ARG A 50 -2.34 1.63 17.77
CA ARG A 50 -3.41 2.32 18.49
C ARG A 50 -4.66 2.52 17.64
N GLU A 51 -4.49 2.89 16.38
CA GLU A 51 -5.57 3.42 15.53
C GLU A 51 -6.10 2.42 14.50
N ILE A 52 -5.32 1.40 14.14
CA ILE A 52 -5.67 0.44 13.10
C ILE A 52 -5.83 -0.95 13.71
N MET A 53 -6.87 -1.65 13.28
CA MET A 53 -7.11 -3.06 13.57
C MET A 53 -7.01 -3.86 12.29
N LEU A 54 -6.38 -5.03 12.39
CA LEU A 54 -6.40 -6.07 11.38
C LEU A 54 -7.23 -7.23 11.95
N ALA A 55 -8.27 -7.64 11.23
CA ALA A 55 -8.98 -8.89 11.48
C ALA A 55 -8.66 -9.85 10.34
N GLU A 56 -8.24 -11.07 10.65
CA GLU A 56 -7.94 -12.10 9.65
C GLU A 56 -8.73 -13.36 9.97
N ASN A 57 -9.39 -13.94 8.96
CA ASN A 57 -10.15 -15.18 9.11
C ASN A 57 -9.24 -16.40 8.90
N LYS A 58 -9.78 -17.61 9.14
CA LYS A 58 -9.03 -18.87 8.96
C LYS A 58 -8.61 -19.17 7.51
N ALA A 59 -9.25 -18.52 6.53
CA ALA A 59 -8.93 -18.65 5.11
C ALA A 59 -7.82 -17.68 4.65
N GLY A 60 -7.36 -16.78 5.54
CA GLY A 60 -6.36 -15.76 5.22
C GLY A 60 -6.94 -14.47 4.64
N ASP A 61 -8.27 -14.37 4.51
CA ASP A 61 -8.92 -13.11 4.19
C ASP A 61 -8.79 -12.18 5.38
N PHE A 62 -8.51 -10.91 5.09
CA PHE A 62 -8.28 -9.93 6.13
C PHE A 62 -9.04 -8.64 5.88
N PHE A 63 -9.30 -7.93 6.97
CA PHE A 63 -9.97 -6.65 7.00
C PHE A 63 -9.15 -5.66 7.81
N ILE A 64 -8.93 -4.48 7.23
CA ILE A 64 -8.20 -3.38 7.87
C ILE A 64 -9.22 -2.28 8.19
N ILE A 65 -9.34 -1.93 9.47
CA ILE A 65 -10.29 -0.92 9.93
C ILE A 65 -9.64 0.05 10.91
N GLY A 66 -10.06 1.31 10.84
CA GLY A 66 -9.74 2.31 11.86
C GLY A 66 -10.57 2.09 13.12
N LYS A 67 -9.91 1.94 14.27
CA LYS A 67 -10.54 1.76 15.59
C LYS A 67 -11.29 3.00 16.07
N SER A 68 -10.85 4.17 15.63
CA SER A 68 -11.43 5.48 15.97
C SER A 68 -11.78 6.27 14.70
N GLU A 69 -12.37 7.45 14.85
CA GLU A 69 -12.60 8.36 13.73
C GLU A 69 -11.30 8.82 13.07
N SER A 70 -10.30 9.23 13.86
CA SER A 70 -8.97 9.57 13.33
C SER A 70 -8.28 8.37 12.70
N GLY A 71 -8.49 7.16 13.24
CA GLY A 71 -8.01 5.92 12.64
C GLY A 71 -8.65 5.63 11.27
N ARG A 72 -9.96 5.89 11.11
CA ARG A 72 -10.64 5.75 9.80
C ARG A 72 -10.10 6.77 8.80
N VAL A 73 -9.88 8.00 9.22
CA VAL A 73 -9.23 9.04 8.39
C VAL A 73 -7.82 8.61 7.99
N LEU A 74 -7.05 8.03 8.91
CA LEU A 74 -5.70 7.51 8.63
C LEU A 74 -5.71 6.37 7.61
N VAL A 75 -6.59 5.37 7.77
CA VAL A 75 -6.73 4.26 6.83
C VAL A 75 -7.10 4.78 5.44
N ASN A 76 -8.05 5.71 5.36
CA ASN A 76 -8.45 6.32 4.09
C ASN A 76 -7.30 7.11 3.44
N ALA A 77 -6.53 7.87 4.23
CA ALA A 77 -5.37 8.60 3.73
C ALA A 77 -4.28 7.67 3.19
N LEU A 78 -4.00 6.56 3.89
CA LEU A 78 -3.05 5.54 3.45
C LEU A 78 -3.51 4.85 2.16
N TYR A 79 -4.80 4.51 2.06
CA TYR A 79 -5.40 3.92 0.88
C TYR A 79 -5.33 4.86 -0.34
N ASN A 80 -5.74 6.12 -0.17
CA ASN A 80 -5.67 7.11 -1.25
C ASN A 80 -4.23 7.40 -1.67
N PHE A 81 -3.27 7.37 -0.74
CA PHE A 81 -1.87 7.47 -1.08
C PHE A 81 -1.40 6.28 -1.93
N ALA A 82 -1.78 5.05 -1.57
CA ALA A 82 -1.44 3.86 -2.35
C ALA A 82 -2.00 3.94 -3.77
N LEU A 83 -3.29 4.30 -3.93
CA LEU A 83 -3.90 4.50 -5.26
C LEU A 83 -3.19 5.58 -6.09
N SER A 84 -2.88 6.71 -5.47
CA SER A 84 -2.14 7.80 -6.13
C SER A 84 -0.75 7.34 -6.59
N TYR A 85 -0.07 6.53 -5.78
CA TYR A 85 1.22 5.97 -6.12
C TYR A 85 1.13 4.98 -7.30
N GLU A 86 0.10 4.16 -7.35
CA GLU A 86 -0.16 3.25 -8.46
C GLU A 86 -0.39 4.00 -9.77
N HIS A 87 -1.20 5.05 -9.74
CA HIS A 87 -1.39 5.94 -10.90
C HIS A 87 -0.08 6.59 -11.35
N TYR A 88 0.79 6.98 -10.41
CA TYR A 88 2.10 7.52 -10.73
C TYR A 88 2.99 6.49 -11.45
N ILE A 89 3.05 5.24 -10.95
CA ILE A 89 3.79 4.15 -11.60
C ILE A 89 3.24 3.86 -12.99
N LEU A 90 1.92 3.78 -13.15
CA LEU A 90 1.27 3.58 -14.44
C LEU A 90 1.59 4.73 -15.41
N SER A 91 1.50 5.97 -14.94
CA SER A 91 1.81 7.16 -15.74
C SER A 91 3.26 7.13 -16.24
N LYS A 92 4.20 6.75 -15.38
CA LYS A 92 5.61 6.55 -15.79
C LYS A 92 5.77 5.42 -16.79
N TRP A 93 5.11 4.29 -16.57
CA TRP A 93 5.17 3.16 -17.50
C TRP A 93 4.64 3.53 -18.89
N LEU A 94 3.58 4.34 -18.96
CA LEU A 94 2.99 4.81 -20.22
C LEU A 94 3.86 5.80 -20.99
N GLN A 95 4.75 6.55 -20.33
CA GLN A 95 5.59 7.56 -21.00
C GLN A 95 6.50 6.95 -22.08
N ASP A 96 6.95 5.72 -21.88
CA ASP A 96 7.86 5.01 -22.79
C ASP A 96 7.13 4.03 -23.73
N LYS A 97 5.79 4.14 -23.85
CA LYS A 97 4.98 3.28 -24.73
C LYS A 97 4.50 4.01 -25.96
N HIS A 98 4.63 3.36 -27.10
CA HIS A 98 4.09 3.80 -28.36
C HIS A 98 2.81 3.03 -28.70
N PRO A 99 1.91 3.59 -29.54
CA PRO A 99 0.68 2.89 -29.95
C PRO A 99 0.91 1.46 -30.48
N LYS A 100 2.03 1.25 -31.18
CA LYS A 100 2.45 -0.06 -31.71
C LYS A 100 2.73 -1.12 -30.63
N ASP A 101 3.08 -0.69 -29.41
CA ASP A 101 3.37 -1.60 -28.29
C ASP A 101 2.08 -2.20 -27.69
N PHE A 102 0.91 -1.64 -28.05
CA PHE A 102 -0.41 -2.13 -27.64
C PHE A 102 -1.11 -2.94 -28.72
N THR A 103 -0.61 -2.91 -29.95
CA THR A 103 -1.14 -3.71 -31.06
C THR A 103 -0.31 -4.99 -31.18
N ASN A 104 -0.84 -6.11 -30.69
CA ASN A 104 -0.34 -7.41 -31.10
C ASN A 104 -0.66 -7.59 -32.60
N ASN A 105 0.37 -7.58 -33.46
CA ASN A 105 0.25 -8.15 -34.80
C ASN A 105 -0.07 -9.64 -34.64
N LYS A 106 -1.35 -9.98 -34.69
CA LYS A 106 -1.82 -11.33 -34.99
C LYS A 106 -1.59 -11.62 -36.47
#